data_AF-A0A0G1WWV4-F1
#
_entry.id   AF-A0A0G1WWV4-F1
#
_cell.length_a   1.000
_cell.length_b   1.000
_cell.length_c   1.000
_cell.angle_alpha   90.00
_cell.angle_beta   90.00
_cell.angle_gamma   90.00
#
_symmetry.space_group_name_H-M   'P 1'
#
loop_
_entity.id
_entity.type
_entity.pdbx_description
1 polymer ?
#
loop_
_entity_poly.entity_id
_entity_poly.type
_entity_poly.pdbx_seq_one_letter_code
_entity_poly.pdbx_strand_id
1 'polypeptide(L)'
;MLSGLIQQFIRFAGIGFLNTAVDYAVFNLVAAYLNVYRGQGVGYITATSFTVAVLHSYFWNKHWAFNVRPEEGFWKSAGQFIAAAALGAGVVVLILFGAEKVYDPLYYFFMLALLLVGELVLWRIFRLRDNPVTARSGKELLFFLVVSVVGILINFAIVSVGTFAIVSVGTAKVDPLFGLNQELWTNLIKIGATCIALVWNFIGYKIFVFKK
;
A
#
# COMPACT_ATOMS: atom_id res chain seq x y z
N MET A 1 -9.66 -2.97 -25.29
CA MET A 1 -9.92 -1.99 -24.21
C MET A 1 -9.97 -2.62 -22.83
N LEU A 2 -10.65 -3.76 -22.62
CA LEU A 2 -10.72 -4.41 -21.29
C LEU A 2 -9.42 -5.09 -20.83
N SER A 3 -8.63 -5.65 -21.75
CA SER A 3 -7.39 -6.36 -21.43
C SER A 3 -6.44 -5.49 -20.60
N GLY A 4 -6.19 -4.26 -21.07
CA GLY A 4 -5.34 -3.25 -20.41
C GLY A 4 -5.67 -3.01 -18.93
N LEU A 5 -6.95 -3.06 -18.57
CA LEU A 5 -7.41 -2.79 -17.21
C LEU A 5 -6.93 -3.86 -16.22
N ILE A 6 -7.01 -5.13 -16.62
CA ILE A 6 -6.60 -6.26 -15.78
C ILE A 6 -5.09 -6.19 -15.52
N GLN A 7 -4.29 -5.89 -16.55
CA GLN A 7 -2.84 -5.76 -16.36
C GLN A 7 -2.47 -4.56 -15.49
N GLN A 8 -3.14 -3.41 -15.66
CA GLN A 8 -2.96 -2.23 -14.80
C GLN A 8 -3.26 -2.59 -13.34
N PHE A 9 -4.37 -3.29 -13.08
CA PHE A 9 -4.78 -3.67 -11.73
C PHE A 9 -3.82 -4.68 -11.09
N ILE A 10 -3.35 -5.68 -11.83
CA ILE A 10 -2.36 -6.66 -11.33
C ILE A 10 -1.05 -5.97 -10.93
N ARG A 11 -0.55 -5.04 -11.75
CA ARG A 11 0.66 -4.26 -11.41
C ARG A 11 0.40 -3.36 -10.21
N PHE A 12 -0.75 -2.70 -10.16
CA PHE A 12 -1.18 -1.89 -9.03
C PHE A 12 -1.19 -2.68 -7.72
N ALA A 13 -1.73 -3.90 -7.73
CA ALA A 13 -1.69 -4.80 -6.57
C ALA A 13 -0.25 -5.16 -6.18
N GLY A 14 0.64 -5.37 -7.15
CA GLY A 14 2.06 -5.64 -6.91
C GLY A 14 2.79 -4.47 -6.23
N ILE A 15 2.48 -3.23 -6.65
CA ILE A 15 2.96 -2.01 -5.98
C ILE A 15 2.48 -1.96 -4.53
N GLY A 16 1.27 -2.47 -4.24
CA GLY A 16 0.77 -2.58 -2.86
C GLY A 16 1.72 -3.34 -1.94
N PHE A 17 2.28 -4.47 -2.37
CA PHE A 17 3.25 -5.24 -1.58
C PHE A 17 4.56 -4.48 -1.36
N LEU A 18 5.08 -3.80 -2.39
CA LEU A 18 6.28 -2.98 -2.27
C LEU A 18 6.04 -1.81 -1.30
N ASN A 19 4.90 -1.13 -1.41
CA ASN A 19 4.55 -0.04 -0.50
C ASN A 19 4.41 -0.49 0.96
N THR A 20 3.80 -1.66 1.20
CA THR A 20 3.75 -2.23 2.55
C THR A 20 5.16 -2.48 3.08
N ALA A 21 6.07 -3.00 2.25
CA ALA A 21 7.45 -3.20 2.66
C ALA A 21 8.18 -1.89 2.97
N VAL A 22 8.00 -0.85 2.15
CA VAL A 22 8.56 0.50 2.40
C VAL A 22 8.01 1.09 3.70
N ASP A 23 6.69 1.02 3.90
CA ASP A 23 6.03 1.53 5.11
C ASP A 23 6.57 0.83 6.36
N TYR A 24 6.62 -0.51 6.35
CA TYR A 24 7.14 -1.29 7.47
C TYR A 24 8.62 -1.02 7.73
N ALA A 25 9.44 -0.89 6.68
CA ALA A 25 10.87 -0.63 6.82
C ALA A 25 11.14 0.74 7.45
N VAL A 26 10.47 1.78 6.94
CA VAL A 26 10.61 3.15 7.46
C VAL A 26 10.03 3.25 8.88
N PHE A 27 8.86 2.68 9.12
CA PHE A 27 8.23 2.67 10.45
C PHE A 27 9.16 2.04 11.49
N ASN A 28 9.65 0.82 11.24
CA ASN A 28 10.47 0.10 12.22
C ASN A 28 11.86 0.74 12.40
N LEU A 29 12.46 1.27 11.34
CA LEU A 29 13.71 2.02 11.44
C LEU A 29 13.56 3.24 12.35
N VAL A 30 12.53 4.06 12.12
CA VAL A 30 12.30 5.28 12.91
C VAL A 30 11.86 4.95 14.34
N ALA A 31 10.97 3.96 14.51
CA ALA A 31 10.52 3.51 15.82
C ALA A 31 11.67 2.97 16.68
N ALA A 32 12.56 2.17 16.09
CA ALA A 32 13.75 1.66 16.78
C ALA A 32 14.75 2.78 17.09
N TYR A 33 14.99 3.70 16.16
CA TYR A 33 15.93 4.81 16.35
C TYR A 33 15.48 5.76 17.47
N LEU A 34 14.17 6.06 17.54
CA LEU A 34 13.60 6.94 18.56
C LEU A 34 13.19 6.20 19.85
N ASN A 35 13.23 4.87 19.84
CA ASN A 35 12.71 4.00 20.90
C ASN A 35 11.23 4.30 21.26
N VAL A 36 10.38 4.49 20.24
CA VAL A 36 8.97 4.85 20.37
C VAL A 36 8.09 3.74 19.82
N TYR A 37 7.41 3.02 20.72
CA TYR A 37 6.53 1.91 20.37
C TYR A 37 5.11 2.03 20.95
N ARG A 38 4.82 3.10 21.70
CA ARG A 38 3.51 3.33 22.34
C ARG A 38 3.15 4.82 22.37
N GLY A 39 1.87 5.10 22.57
CA GLY A 39 1.35 6.47 22.70
C GLY A 39 1.29 7.23 21.37
N GLN A 40 1.14 8.56 21.46
CA GLN A 40 0.94 9.42 20.29
C GLN A 40 2.13 9.43 19.33
N GLY A 41 3.34 9.17 19.82
CA GLY A 41 4.56 9.08 19.01
C GLY A 41 4.47 8.04 17.88
N VAL A 42 3.79 6.91 18.12
CA VAL A 42 3.54 5.89 17.10
C VAL A 42 2.73 6.46 15.94
N GLY A 43 1.73 7.29 16.22
CA GLY A 43 0.90 7.92 15.20
C GLY A 43 1.69 8.84 14.26
N TYR A 44 2.64 9.62 14.80
CA TYR A 44 3.52 10.47 13.98
C TYR A 44 4.46 9.64 13.10
N ILE A 45 5.00 8.54 13.63
CA ILE A 45 5.86 7.63 12.86
C ILE A 45 5.06 6.96 11.74
N THR A 46 3.86 6.44 12.04
CA THR A 46 2.95 5.86 11.04
C THR A 46 2.59 6.88 9.95
N ALA A 47 2.28 8.12 10.31
CA ALA A 47 1.99 9.16 9.31
C ALA A 47 3.20 9.44 8.39
N THR A 48 4.41 9.42 8.97
CA THR A 48 5.66 9.65 8.25
C THR A 48 5.97 8.48 7.30
N SER A 49 5.96 7.25 7.80
CA SER A 49 6.23 6.05 7.00
C SER A 49 5.22 5.89 5.87
N PHE A 50 3.94 6.14 6.16
CA PHE A 50 2.88 6.12 5.18
C PHE A 50 3.08 7.18 4.09
N THR A 51 3.49 8.40 4.46
CA THR A 51 3.79 9.47 3.48
C THR A 51 4.93 9.05 2.55
N VAL A 52 6.00 8.46 3.09
CA VAL A 52 7.11 7.91 2.28
C VAL A 52 6.61 6.82 1.33
N ALA A 53 5.79 5.89 1.82
CA ALA A 53 5.21 4.82 1.01
C ALA A 53 4.27 5.35 -0.10
N VAL A 54 3.51 6.41 0.16
CA VAL A 54 2.65 7.06 -0.87
C VAL A 54 3.48 7.77 -1.93
N LEU A 55 4.53 8.49 -1.55
CA LEU A 55 5.43 9.13 -2.52
C LEU A 55 6.14 8.08 -3.37
N HIS A 56 6.61 7.01 -2.76
CA HIS A 56 7.15 5.83 -3.44
C HIS A 56 6.14 5.23 -4.43
N SER A 57 4.90 5.04 -3.99
CA SER A 57 3.78 4.52 -4.79
C SER A 57 3.54 5.34 -6.06
N TYR A 58 3.65 6.66 -5.99
CA TYR A 58 3.47 7.54 -7.15
C TYR A 58 4.44 7.18 -8.29
N PHE A 59 5.72 6.98 -7.97
CA PHE A 59 6.75 6.67 -8.97
C PHE A 59 6.49 5.33 -9.66
N TRP A 60 6.17 4.29 -8.88
CA TRP A 60 5.84 2.99 -9.44
C TRP A 60 4.55 3.00 -10.27
N ASN A 61 3.53 3.72 -9.80
CA ASN A 61 2.27 3.82 -10.54
C ASN A 61 2.46 4.51 -11.89
N LYS A 62 3.23 5.60 -11.90
CA LYS A 62 3.52 6.38 -13.11
C LYS A 62 4.29 5.58 -14.16
N HIS A 63 5.30 4.81 -13.74
CA HIS A 63 6.24 4.16 -14.66
C HIS A 63 5.91 2.70 -14.97
N TRP A 64 5.14 2.01 -14.11
CA TRP A 64 4.83 0.59 -14.25
C TRP A 64 3.33 0.30 -14.38
N ALA A 65 2.51 0.60 -13.36
CA ALA A 65 1.12 0.16 -13.34
C ALA A 65 0.28 0.80 -14.45
N PHE A 66 0.39 2.12 -14.63
CA PHE A 66 -0.37 2.85 -15.65
C PHE A 66 0.42 3.09 -16.95
N ASN A 67 1.54 2.40 -17.13
CA ASN A 67 2.36 2.48 -18.35
C ASN A 67 2.40 1.13 -19.08
N VAL A 68 1.22 0.50 -19.22
CA VAL A 68 1.05 -0.77 -19.94
C VAL A 68 1.15 -0.52 -21.44
N ARG A 69 2.00 -1.29 -22.12
CA ARG A 69 2.10 -1.23 -23.59
C ARG A 69 1.03 -2.11 -24.24
N PRO A 70 0.46 -1.75 -25.41
CA PRO A 70 -0.58 -2.54 -26.08
C PRO A 70 -0.21 -4.01 -26.31
N GLU A 71 1.07 -4.30 -26.54
CA GLU A 71 1.63 -5.64 -26.77
C GLU A 71 1.93 -6.43 -25.48
N GLU A 72 1.80 -5.84 -24.30
CA GLU A 72 2.10 -6.53 -23.04
C GLU A 72 0.97 -7.48 -22.63
N GLY A 73 1.26 -8.78 -22.75
CA GLY A 73 0.34 -9.84 -22.35
C GLY A 73 0.10 -9.94 -20.83
N PHE A 74 -0.99 -10.62 -20.48
CA PHE A 74 -1.36 -10.94 -19.09
C PHE A 74 -0.24 -11.63 -18.31
N TRP A 75 0.34 -12.70 -18.86
CA TRP A 75 1.36 -13.53 -18.19
C TRP A 75 2.61 -12.75 -17.80
N LYS A 76 3.02 -11.78 -18.63
CA LYS A 76 4.12 -10.87 -18.29
C LYS A 76 3.77 -10.05 -17.04
N SER A 77 2.58 -9.47 -16.99
CA SER A 77 2.14 -8.65 -15.85
C SER A 77 1.94 -9.48 -14.58
N ALA A 78 1.46 -10.72 -14.72
CA ALA A 78 1.35 -11.67 -13.61
C ALA A 78 2.73 -12.05 -13.04
N GLY A 79 3.71 -12.35 -13.91
CA GLY A 79 5.09 -12.63 -13.46
C GLY A 79 5.75 -11.43 -12.76
N GLN A 80 5.54 -10.22 -13.27
CA GLN A 80 6.02 -8.99 -12.62
C GLN A 80 5.35 -8.76 -11.27
N PHE A 81 4.04 -9.02 -11.16
CA PHE A 81 3.31 -8.99 -9.89
C PHE A 81 3.91 -9.97 -8.88
N ILE A 82 4.12 -11.23 -9.27
CA ILE A 82 4.70 -12.25 -8.37
C ILE A 82 6.07 -11.82 -7.88
N ALA A 83 6.93 -11.29 -8.77
CA ALA A 83 8.26 -10.81 -8.37
C ALA A 83 8.20 -9.65 -7.37
N ALA A 84 7.33 -8.65 -7.62
CA ALA A 84 7.14 -7.52 -6.70
C ALA A 84 6.53 -7.96 -5.37
N ALA A 85 5.52 -8.84 -5.41
CA ALA A 85 4.87 -9.38 -4.23
C ALA A 85 5.81 -10.22 -3.36
N ALA A 86 6.62 -11.09 -3.99
CA ALA A 86 7.61 -11.90 -3.29
C ALA A 86 8.69 -11.05 -2.62
N LEU A 87 9.21 -10.03 -3.32
CA LEU A 87 10.17 -9.09 -2.74
C LEU A 87 9.56 -8.36 -1.54
N GLY A 88 8.40 -7.71 -1.73
CA GLY A 88 7.76 -6.92 -0.69
C GLY A 88 7.36 -7.78 0.52
N ALA A 89 6.64 -8.87 0.30
CA ALA A 89 6.21 -9.77 1.39
C ALA A 89 7.40 -10.42 2.10
N GLY A 90 8.44 -10.84 1.36
CA GLY A 90 9.64 -11.43 1.94
C GLY A 90 10.37 -10.46 2.87
N VAL A 91 10.54 -9.20 2.43
CA VAL A 91 11.16 -8.16 3.28
C VAL A 91 10.29 -7.85 4.49
N VAL A 92 8.96 -7.78 4.36
CA VAL A 92 8.05 -7.59 5.50
C VAL A 92 8.21 -8.70 6.53
N VAL A 93 8.30 -9.98 6.10
CA VAL A 93 8.52 -11.11 7.01
C VAL A 93 9.84 -10.96 7.77
N LEU A 94 10.92 -10.55 7.10
CA LEU A 94 12.20 -10.30 7.75
C LEU A 94 12.12 -9.15 8.76
N ILE A 95 11.47 -8.05 8.41
CA ILE A 95 11.25 -6.91 9.32
C ILE A 95 10.47 -7.34 10.56
N LEU A 96 9.40 -8.11 10.38
CA LEU A 96 8.59 -8.62 11.49
C LEU A 96 9.39 -9.55 12.40
N PHE A 97 10.23 -10.41 11.83
CA PHE A 97 11.15 -11.23 12.60
C PHE A 97 12.13 -10.38 13.43
N GLY A 98 12.73 -9.35 12.82
CA GLY A 98 13.61 -8.42 13.53
C GLY A 98 12.90 -7.64 14.65
N ALA A 99 11.64 -7.25 14.41
CA ALA A 99 10.80 -6.58 15.40
C ALA A 99 10.48 -7.49 16.59
N GLU A 100 10.16 -8.77 16.35
CA GLU A 100 9.94 -9.75 17.42
C GLU A 100 11.19 -9.94 18.29
N LYS A 101 12.37 -9.96 17.67
CA LYS A 101 13.67 -10.09 18.38
C LYS A 101 14.22 -8.78 18.91
N VAL A 102 13.51 -7.66 18.71
CA VAL A 102 13.90 -6.32 19.16
C VAL A 102 15.31 -5.95 18.67
N TYR A 103 15.57 -6.15 17.38
CA TYR A 103 16.83 -5.76 16.76
C TYR A 103 17.00 -4.24 16.72
N ASP A 104 18.28 -3.82 16.66
CA ASP A 104 18.67 -2.42 16.64
C ASP A 104 18.33 -1.72 15.30
N PRO A 105 18.37 -0.38 15.25
CA PRO A 105 18.01 0.39 14.05
C PRO A 105 18.79 0.00 12.78
N LEU A 106 20.03 -0.46 12.91
CA LEU A 106 20.87 -0.79 11.77
C LEU A 106 20.31 -1.99 11.00
N TYR A 107 19.66 -2.94 11.68
CA TYR A 107 18.98 -4.05 11.03
C TYR A 107 17.90 -3.56 10.05
N TYR A 108 17.02 -2.64 10.50
CA TYR A 108 15.95 -2.12 9.65
C TYR A 108 16.48 -1.23 8.53
N PHE A 109 17.59 -0.53 8.75
CA PHE A 109 18.30 0.18 7.68
C PHE A 109 18.76 -0.79 6.58
N PHE A 110 19.34 -1.93 6.94
CA PHE A 110 19.72 -2.95 5.97
C PHE A 110 18.52 -3.59 5.26
N MET A 111 17.38 -3.77 5.95
CA MET A 111 16.15 -4.25 5.31
C MET A 111 15.60 -3.24 4.30
N LEU A 112 15.64 -1.94 4.63
CA LEU A 112 15.29 -0.87 3.68
C LEU A 112 16.24 -0.86 2.49
N ALA A 113 17.56 -0.97 2.72
CA ALA A 113 18.55 -1.03 1.65
C ALA A 113 18.35 -2.27 0.74
N LEU A 114 18.09 -3.44 1.32
CA LEU A 114 17.77 -4.66 0.59
C LEU A 114 16.54 -4.47 -0.30
N LEU A 115 15.48 -3.87 0.24
CA LEU A 115 14.27 -3.55 -0.52
C LEU A 115 14.57 -2.62 -1.69
N LEU A 116 15.24 -1.50 -1.45
CA LEU A 116 15.58 -0.51 -2.49
C LEU A 116 16.48 -1.12 -3.58
N VAL A 117 17.46 -1.95 -3.21
CA VAL A 117 18.29 -2.68 -4.19
C VAL A 117 17.44 -3.66 -4.99
N GLY A 118 16.55 -4.42 -4.33
CA GLY A 118 15.62 -5.32 -4.99
C GLY A 118 14.70 -4.58 -5.97
N GLU A 119 14.19 -3.42 -5.58
CA GLU A 119 13.36 -2.55 -6.42
C GLU A 119 14.13 -2.02 -7.64
N LEU A 120 15.39 -1.61 -7.47
CA LEU A 120 16.26 -1.22 -8.59
C LEU A 120 16.50 -2.39 -9.56
N VAL A 121 16.68 -3.60 -9.03
CA VAL A 121 16.80 -4.82 -9.85
C VAL A 121 15.49 -5.08 -10.61
N LEU A 122 14.34 -5.01 -9.94
CA LEU A 122 13.03 -5.14 -10.59
C LEU A 122 12.83 -4.08 -11.67
N TRP A 123 13.22 -2.83 -11.42
CA TRP A 123 13.14 -1.73 -12.39
C TRP A 123 13.89 -2.06 -13.68
N ARG A 124 15.09 -2.62 -13.55
CA ARG A 124 15.92 -3.08 -14.67
C ARG A 124 15.31 -4.28 -15.39
N ILE A 125 14.88 -5.31 -14.65
CA ILE A 125 14.26 -6.52 -15.22
C ILE A 125 12.98 -6.18 -15.97
N PHE A 126 12.15 -5.28 -15.41
CA PHE A 126 10.89 -4.87 -16.02
C PHE A 126 11.08 -3.92 -17.20
N ARG A 127 12.31 -3.42 -17.41
CA ARG A 127 12.68 -2.47 -18.45
C ARG A 127 11.78 -1.22 -18.40
N LEU A 128 11.60 -0.68 -17.20
CA LEU A 128 10.85 0.55 -16.98
C LEU A 128 11.66 1.72 -17.55
N ARG A 129 10.96 2.68 -18.18
CA ARG A 129 11.58 3.88 -18.74
C ARG A 129 11.45 5.03 -17.76
N ASP A 130 12.55 5.73 -17.54
CA ASP A 130 12.55 6.99 -16.82
C ASP A 130 12.08 8.07 -17.79
N ASN A 131 10.87 8.58 -17.59
CA ASN A 131 10.40 9.74 -18.34
C ASN A 131 10.90 11.00 -17.63
N PRO A 132 11.40 12.02 -18.35
CA PRO A 132 11.90 13.24 -17.72
C PRO A 132 10.80 13.92 -16.90
N VAL A 133 11.19 14.51 -15.76
CA VAL A 133 10.28 15.28 -14.91
C VAL A 133 9.81 16.52 -15.66
N THR A 134 8.56 16.52 -16.10
CA THR A 134 7.93 17.67 -16.76
C THR A 134 7.12 18.51 -15.77
N ALA A 135 6.76 19.74 -16.14
CA ALA A 135 5.83 20.60 -15.37
C ALA A 135 4.48 19.92 -15.06
N ARG A 136 4.05 18.96 -15.90
CA ARG A 136 2.86 18.14 -15.67
C ARG A 136 3.01 17.20 -14.46
N SER A 137 4.23 16.78 -14.13
CA SER A 137 4.51 15.84 -13.04
C SER A 137 4.11 16.39 -11.67
N GLY A 138 4.28 17.69 -11.43
CA GLY A 138 3.83 18.33 -10.18
C GLY A 138 2.31 18.26 -10.01
N LYS A 139 1.55 18.51 -11.08
CA LYS A 139 0.09 18.35 -11.07
C LYS A 139 -0.32 16.90 -10.87
N GLU A 140 0.34 15.95 -11.54
CA GLU A 140 0.08 14.51 -11.36
C GLU A 140 0.31 14.08 -9.91
N LEU A 141 1.43 14.49 -9.30
CA LEU A 141 1.72 14.18 -7.90
C LEU A 141 0.66 14.77 -6.97
N LEU A 142 0.25 16.03 -7.18
CA LEU A 142 -0.79 16.66 -6.38
C LEU A 142 -2.12 15.89 -6.47
N PHE A 143 -2.58 15.57 -7.68
CA PHE A 143 -3.81 14.79 -7.84
C PHE A 143 -3.67 13.37 -7.26
N PHE A 144 -2.49 12.76 -7.37
CA PHE A 144 -2.22 11.46 -6.76
C PHE A 144 -2.36 11.51 -5.23
N LEU A 145 -1.78 12.54 -4.59
CA LEU A 145 -1.89 12.75 -3.15
C LEU A 145 -3.35 13.02 -2.73
N VAL A 146 -4.08 13.85 -3.48
CA VAL A 146 -5.51 14.11 -3.21
C VAL A 146 -6.33 12.83 -3.29
N VAL A 147 -6.17 12.04 -4.35
CA VAL A 147 -6.88 10.75 -4.50
C VAL A 147 -6.51 9.79 -3.37
N SER A 148 -5.22 9.71 -3.01
CA SER A 148 -4.72 8.88 -1.90
C SER A 148 -5.38 9.26 -0.57
N VAL A 149 -5.42 10.56 -0.25
CA VAL A 149 -6.03 11.08 0.98
C VAL A 149 -7.52 10.77 1.02
N VAL A 150 -8.23 10.97 -0.10
CA VAL A 150 -9.66 10.58 -0.18
C VAL A 150 -9.83 9.08 0.04
N GLY A 151 -8.96 8.24 -0.50
CA GLY A 151 -8.98 6.79 -0.26
C GLY A 151 -8.80 6.42 1.21
N ILE A 152 -7.89 7.10 1.92
CA ILE A 152 -7.71 6.92 3.37
C ILE A 152 -8.97 7.35 4.12
N LEU A 153 -9.56 8.50 3.77
CA LEU A 153 -10.77 8.99 4.41
C LEU A 153 -11.96 8.06 4.16
N ILE A 154 -12.08 7.48 2.97
CA ILE A 154 -13.08 6.44 2.66
C ILE A 154 -12.86 5.22 3.56
N ASN A 155 -11.61 4.73 3.67
CA ASN A 155 -11.30 3.59 4.53
C ASN A 155 -11.66 3.88 5.99
N PHE A 156 -11.23 5.03 6.50
CA PHE A 156 -11.49 5.48 7.87
C PHE A 156 -12.99 5.63 8.15
N ALA A 157 -13.75 6.24 7.23
CA ALA A 157 -15.19 6.41 7.36
C ALA A 157 -15.92 5.05 7.41
N ILE A 158 -15.58 4.11 6.52
CA ILE A 158 -16.22 2.78 6.51
C ILE A 158 -15.89 2.02 7.79
N VAL A 159 -14.63 2.02 8.23
CA VAL A 159 -14.22 1.33 9.46
C VAL A 159 -14.89 1.94 10.69
N SER A 160 -14.87 3.27 10.84
CA SER A 160 -15.48 3.96 11.99
C SER A 160 -17.00 3.75 12.06
N VAL A 161 -17.72 3.98 10.95
CA VAL A 161 -19.18 3.79 10.91
C VAL A 161 -19.55 2.32 11.11
N GLY A 162 -18.83 1.41 10.44
CA GLY A 162 -19.10 -0.02 10.53
C GLY A 162 -18.86 -0.59 11.93
N THR A 163 -17.76 -0.20 12.57
CA THR A 163 -17.46 -0.63 13.95
C THR A 163 -18.43 -0.03 14.97
N PHE A 164 -18.82 1.24 14.80
CA PHE A 164 -19.84 1.86 15.63
C PHE A 164 -21.20 1.14 15.52
N ALA A 165 -21.62 0.78 14.31
CA ALA A 165 -22.86 0.04 14.08
C ALA A 165 -22.86 -1.30 14.83
N ILE A 166 -21.76 -2.07 14.80
CA ILE A 166 -21.64 -3.33 15.55
C ILE A 166 -21.80 -3.11 17.05
N VAL A 167 -21.09 -2.12 17.62
CA VAL A 167 -21.14 -1.84 19.06
C VAL A 167 -22.56 -1.46 19.47
N SER A 168 -23.24 -0.61 18.69
CA SER A 168 -24.61 -0.18 18.98
C SER A 168 -25.62 -1.32 18.98
N VAL A 169 -25.44 -2.31 18.09
CA VAL A 169 -26.30 -3.52 18.03
C VAL A 169 -25.94 -4.52 19.13
N GLY A 170 -24.66 -4.68 19.47
CA GLY A 170 -24.17 -5.61 20.50
C GLY A 170 -24.33 -5.15 21.95
N THR A 171 -24.59 -3.86 22.20
CA THR A 171 -24.95 -3.35 23.54
C THR A 171 -26.40 -3.59 23.93
N ALA A 172 -27.28 -3.81 22.96
CA ALA A 172 -28.53 -4.52 23.23
C ALA A 172 -28.16 -6.01 23.39
N LYS A 173 -28.76 -6.74 24.33
CA LYS A 173 -28.52 -8.18 24.52
C LYS A 173 -29.01 -9.00 23.30
N VAL A 174 -28.36 -8.81 22.16
CA VAL A 174 -28.72 -9.36 20.86
C VAL A 174 -27.67 -10.41 20.56
N ASP A 175 -28.15 -11.60 20.22
CA ASP A 175 -27.31 -12.71 19.80
C ASP A 175 -26.35 -12.28 18.68
N PRO A 176 -25.17 -12.94 18.56
CA PRO A 176 -24.23 -12.69 17.48
C PRO A 176 -24.96 -12.61 16.13
N LEU A 177 -24.87 -11.46 15.45
CA LEU A 177 -25.52 -11.29 14.15
C LEU A 177 -24.90 -12.32 13.19
N PHE A 178 -25.74 -13.22 12.66
CA PHE A 178 -25.32 -14.37 11.86
C PHE A 178 -24.35 -15.35 12.55
N GLY A 179 -24.35 -15.42 13.90
CA GLY A 179 -23.47 -16.32 14.66
C GLY A 179 -22.01 -15.85 14.78
N LEU A 180 -21.66 -14.67 14.24
CA LEU A 180 -20.29 -14.16 14.26
C LEU A 180 -20.05 -13.23 15.45
N ASN A 181 -18.93 -13.42 16.14
CA ASN A 181 -18.52 -12.53 17.23
C ASN A 181 -18.10 -11.13 16.72
N GLN A 182 -17.97 -10.19 17.64
CA GLN A 182 -17.64 -8.78 17.34
C GLN A 182 -16.27 -8.63 16.66
N GLU A 183 -15.29 -9.44 17.04
CA GLU A 183 -13.93 -9.41 16.46
C GLU A 183 -13.95 -9.80 14.98
N LEU A 184 -14.67 -10.86 14.64
CA LEU A 184 -14.79 -11.33 13.26
C LEU A 184 -15.51 -10.30 12.39
N TRP A 185 -16.60 -9.70 12.88
CA TRP A 185 -17.30 -8.61 12.19
C TRP A 185 -16.39 -7.41 11.93
N THR A 186 -15.57 -7.02 12.92
CA THR A 186 -14.62 -5.92 12.78
C THR A 186 -13.58 -6.21 11.69
N ASN A 187 -13.06 -7.44 11.63
CA ASN A 187 -12.12 -7.84 10.59
C ASN A 187 -12.75 -7.84 9.20
N LEU A 188 -13.98 -8.34 9.05
CA LEU A 188 -14.71 -8.31 7.77
C LEU A 188 -14.91 -6.87 7.26
N ILE A 189 -15.30 -5.94 8.14
CA ILE A 189 -15.45 -4.52 7.80
C ILE A 189 -14.12 -3.92 7.34
N LYS A 190 -13.02 -4.19 8.07
CA LYS A 190 -11.69 -3.68 7.72
C LYS A 190 -11.22 -4.19 6.35
N ILE A 191 -11.46 -5.47 6.05
CA ILE A 191 -11.15 -6.06 4.74
C ILE A 191 -11.98 -5.37 3.65
N GLY A 192 -13.30 -5.27 3.84
CA GLY A 192 -14.19 -4.61 2.88
C GLY A 192 -13.83 -3.14 2.62
N ALA A 193 -13.56 -2.38 3.69
CA ALA A 193 -13.14 -0.98 3.61
C ALA A 193 -11.82 -0.83 2.82
N THR A 194 -10.88 -1.76 3.01
CA THR A 194 -9.60 -1.77 2.29
C THR A 194 -9.81 -2.08 0.81
N CYS A 195 -10.65 -3.07 0.47
CA CYS A 195 -10.98 -3.37 -0.93
C CYS A 195 -11.65 -2.17 -1.63
N ILE A 196 -12.62 -1.51 -0.97
CA ILE A 196 -13.30 -0.34 -1.53
C ILE A 196 -12.31 0.83 -1.72
N ALA A 197 -11.46 1.11 -0.74
CA ALA A 197 -10.44 2.16 -0.85
C ALA A 197 -9.42 1.86 -1.95
N LEU A 198 -9.03 0.59 -2.14
CA LEU A 198 -8.15 0.16 -3.23
C LEU A 198 -8.79 0.39 -4.61
N VAL A 199 -10.07 0.05 -4.75
CA VAL A 199 -10.84 0.31 -5.99
C VAL A 199 -10.91 1.81 -6.26
N TRP A 200 -11.20 2.63 -5.25
CA TRP A 200 -11.17 4.09 -5.36
C TRP A 200 -9.80 4.59 -5.83
N ASN A 201 -8.72 4.16 -5.17
CA ASN A 201 -7.37 4.59 -5.51
C ASN A 201 -7.04 4.22 -6.95
N PHE A 202 -7.31 2.99 -7.36
CA PHE A 202 -7.06 2.52 -8.73
C PHE A 202 -7.83 3.34 -9.77
N ILE A 203 -9.14 3.51 -9.59
CA ILE A 203 -10.00 4.27 -10.51
C ILE A 203 -9.58 5.74 -10.53
N GLY A 204 -9.35 6.35 -9.37
CA GLY A 204 -8.98 7.75 -9.24
C GLY A 204 -7.62 8.05 -9.88
N TYR A 205 -6.62 7.19 -9.68
CA TYR A 205 -5.32 7.34 -10.35
C TYR A 205 -5.46 7.22 -11.87
N LYS A 206 -6.27 6.28 -12.35
CA LYS A 206 -6.50 6.11 -13.77
C LYS A 206 -7.13 7.35 -14.40
N ILE A 207 -8.26 7.80 -13.84
CA ILE A 207 -9.11 8.83 -14.45
C ILE A 207 -8.53 10.23 -14.22
N PHE A 208 -8.13 10.56 -12.99
CA PHE A 208 -7.75 11.93 -12.63
C PHE A 208 -6.25 12.19 -12.79
N VAL A 209 -5.41 11.20 -12.53
CA VAL A 209 -3.94 11.38 -12.49
C VAL A 209 -3.31 11.05 -13.84
N PHE A 210 -3.37 9.80 -14.25
CA PHE A 210 -2.56 9.31 -15.37
C PHE A 210 -3.23 9.44 -16.73
N LYS A 211 -4.56 9.59 -16.80
CA LYS A 211 -5.33 9.79 -18.05
C LYS A 211 -4.91 8.81 -19.17
N LYS A 212 -4.72 7.54 -18.80
CA LYS A 212 -4.22 6.45 -19.65
C LYS A 212 -5.12 5.22 -19.55
#